data_AF-A0A932MW87-F1
#
_entry.id   AF-A0A932MW87-F1
#
_cell.length_a   1.000
_cell.length_b   1.000
_cell.length_c   1.000
_cell.angle_alpha   90.00
_cell.angle_beta   90.00
_cell.angle_gamma   90.00
#
_symmetry.space_group_name_H-M   'P 1'
#
loop_
_entity.id
_entity.type
_entity.pdbx_description
1 polymer ?
#
loop_
_entity_poly.entity_id
_entity_poly.type
_entity_poly.pdbx_seq_one_letter_code
_entity_poly.pdbx_strand_id
1 'polypeptide(L)'
;MNWPREEPRLREAWSLDPAVAFLNHGSFGACPSEALAKQVEWQRRMERQLVQFFLRDLPPLLDAARAELAHFVSARPDDLAFVPNVTV
;
A
#
# COMPACT_ATOMS: atom_id res chain seq x y z
N MET A 1 26.84 12.39 -19.65
CA MET A 1 25.43 12.16 -19.31
C MET A 1 25.17 12.88 -17.99
N ASN A 2 24.44 14.01 -18.02
CA ASN A 2 24.19 14.80 -16.81
C ASN A 2 22.89 14.27 -16.17
N TRP A 3 23.03 13.33 -15.23
CA TRP A 3 21.92 12.92 -14.38
C TRP A 3 21.55 14.09 -13.46
N PRO A 4 20.27 14.48 -13.34
CA PRO A 4 19.87 15.53 -12.40
C PRO A 4 20.32 15.09 -10.99
N ARG A 5 21.23 15.86 -10.40
CA ARG A 5 21.63 15.68 -9.01
C ARG A 5 20.62 16.45 -8.15
N GLU A 6 20.04 15.71 -7.21
CA GLU A 6 19.04 16.10 -6.21
C GLU A 6 17.58 16.06 -6.66
N GLU A 7 16.96 14.88 -6.46
CA GLU A 7 15.60 14.80 -5.92
C GLU A 7 15.76 14.56 -4.41
N PRO A 8 15.85 15.60 -3.56
CA PRO A 8 15.98 15.38 -2.12
C PRO A 8 14.64 14.87 -1.56
N ARG A 9 14.72 13.89 -0.65
CA ARG A 9 13.69 13.35 0.28
C ARG A 9 12.87 12.13 -0.13
N LEU A 10 12.88 11.65 -1.38
CA LEU A 10 12.12 10.43 -1.71
C LEU A 10 12.62 9.22 -0.91
N ARG A 11 13.94 8.99 -0.85
CA ARG A 11 14.52 7.86 -0.10
C ARG A 11 14.09 7.81 1.37
N GLU A 12 13.87 8.96 2.00
CA GLU A 12 13.49 9.07 3.42
C GLU A 12 12.07 8.54 3.70
N ALA A 13 11.23 8.41 2.67
CA ALA A 13 9.92 7.80 2.79
C ALA A 13 10.00 6.29 3.05
N TRP A 14 11.15 5.63 2.83
CA TRP A 14 11.34 4.21 3.10
C TRP A 14 12.31 3.97 4.26
N SER A 15 11.93 3.06 5.16
CA SER A 15 12.80 2.61 6.27
C SER A 15 13.81 1.54 5.82
N LEU A 16 14.55 1.79 4.73
CA LEU A 16 15.62 0.89 4.25
C LEU A 16 16.91 1.09 5.05
N ASP A 17 17.72 0.04 5.17
CA ASP A 17 19.05 0.14 5.75
C ASP A 17 19.89 1.16 4.96
N PRO A 18 20.39 2.24 5.59
CA PRO A 18 21.12 3.28 4.88
C PRO A 18 22.45 2.80 4.29
N ALA A 19 23.04 1.72 4.83
CA ALA A 19 24.29 1.13 4.38
C ALA A 19 24.12 0.17 3.19
N VAL A 20 22.89 -0.20 2.84
CA VAL A 20 22.61 -1.16 1.77
C VAL A 20 22.00 -0.46 0.55
N ALA A 21 22.64 -0.65 -0.61
CA ALA A 21 22.09 -0.23 -1.90
C ALA A 21 21.15 -1.31 -2.45
N PHE A 22 19.84 -1.14 -2.26
CA PHE A 22 18.83 -2.05 -2.80
C PHE A 22 18.61 -1.77 -4.30
N LEU A 23 19.14 -2.64 -5.16
CA LEU A 23 19.07 -2.49 -6.62
C LEU A 23 17.91 -3.25 -7.28
N ASN A 24 17.25 -4.14 -6.54
CA ASN A 24 16.14 -4.94 -7.06
C ASN A 24 14.87 -4.74 -6.22
N HIS A 25 14.22 -3.60 -6.40
CA HIS A 25 12.90 -3.35 -5.79
C HIS A 25 11.79 -4.20 -6.43
N GLY A 26 12.00 -4.69 -7.66
CA GLY A 26 10.98 -5.40 -8.43
C GLY A 26 10.65 -6.82 -7.96
N SER A 27 11.49 -7.45 -7.12
CA SER A 27 11.19 -8.79 -6.59
C SER A 27 10.11 -8.78 -5.51
N PHE A 28 10.34 -8.06 -4.41
CA PHE A 28 9.44 -8.06 -3.25
C PHE A 28 8.87 -6.67 -2.91
N GLY A 29 9.51 -5.61 -3.44
CA GLY A 29 9.22 -4.24 -3.05
C GLY A 29 9.64 -3.90 -1.61
N ALA A 30 9.50 -2.62 -1.29
CA ALA A 30 9.54 -2.10 0.07
C ALA A 30 8.42 -1.07 0.21
N CYS A 31 7.69 -1.12 1.31
CA CYS A 31 6.57 -0.24 1.56
C CYS A 31 7.05 1.10 2.15
N PRO A 32 6.57 2.26 1.69
CA PRO A 32 6.83 3.53 2.36
C PRO A 32 6.33 3.52 3.80
N SER A 33 7.03 4.24 4.68
CA SER A 33 6.76 4.33 6.12
C SER A 33 5.33 4.82 6.43
N GLU A 34 4.76 5.69 5.60
CA GLU A 34 3.38 6.16 5.75
C GLU A 34 2.34 5.03 5.55
N ALA A 35 2.53 4.20 4.52
CA ALA A 35 1.67 3.06 4.27
C ALA A 35 1.79 1.99 5.37
N LEU A 36 2.99 1.76 5.90
CA LEU A 36 3.21 0.91 7.07
C LEU A 36 2.50 1.45 8.32
N ALA A 37 2.57 2.76 8.57
CA ALA A 37 1.89 3.39 9.70
C ALA A 37 0.36 3.21 9.60
N LYS A 38 -0.21 3.37 8.40
CA LYS A 38 -1.64 3.11 8.15
C LYS A 38 -2.01 1.65 8.34
N GLN A 39 -1.17 0.71 7.91
CA GLN A 39 -1.38 -0.72 8.15
C GLN A 39 -1.49 -1.03 9.66
N VAL A 40 -0.59 -0.46 10.48
CA VAL A 40 -0.62 -0.63 11.94
C VAL A 40 -1.89 -0.01 12.55
N GLU A 41 -2.33 1.15 12.04
CA GLU A 41 -3.60 1.77 12.47
C GLU A 41 -4.79 0.84 12.20
N TRP A 42 -4.85 0.24 11.01
CA TRP A 42 -5.91 -0.71 10.63
C TRP A 42 -5.87 -1.98 11.46
N GLN A 43 -4.69 -2.55 11.71
CA GLN A 43 -4.54 -3.71 12.60
C GLN A 43 -5.06 -3.40 14.00
N ARG A 44 -4.65 -2.26 14.59
CA ARG A 44 -5.15 -1.83 15.90
C ARG A 44 -6.67 -1.63 15.90
N ARG A 45 -7.25 -1.12 14.80
CA ARG A 45 -8.72 -0.96 14.68
C ARG A 45 -9.44 -2.30 14.65
N MET A 46 -8.92 -3.23 13.87
CA MET A 46 -9.44 -4.59 13.78
C MET A 46 -9.41 -5.29 15.15
N GLU A 47 -8.26 -5.27 15.83
CA GLU A 47 -8.08 -5.94 17.14
C GLU A 47 -8.96 -5.37 18.25
N ARG A 48 -9.37 -4.09 18.16
CA ARG A 48 -10.29 -3.50 19.15
C ARG A 48 -11.66 -4.18 19.17
N GLN A 49 -12.16 -4.64 18.01
CA GLN A 49 -13.47 -5.28 17.92
C GLN A 49 -13.63 -6.06 16.60
N LEU A 50 -13.11 -7.29 16.56
CA LEU A 50 -13.04 -8.12 15.34
C LEU A 50 -14.40 -8.28 14.64
N VAL A 51 -15.47 -8.58 15.39
CA VAL A 51 -16.80 -8.82 14.83
C VAL A 51 -17.35 -7.57 14.13
N GLN A 52 -17.18 -6.40 14.75
CA GLN A 52 -17.59 -5.13 14.14
C GLN A 52 -16.75 -4.84 12.89
N PHE A 53 -15.43 -4.99 13.01
CA PHE A 53 -14.52 -4.68 11.92
C PHE A 53 -14.81 -5.54 10.69
N PHE A 54 -14.84 -6.86 10.83
CA PHE A 54 -15.01 -7.76 9.70
C PHE A 54 -16.43 -7.76 9.12
N LEU A 55 -17.47 -7.67 9.95
CA LEU A 55 -18.85 -7.78 9.45
C LEU A 55 -19.47 -6.45 9.02
N ARG A 56 -18.93 -5.31 9.47
CA ARG A 56 -19.56 -3.99 9.25
C ARG A 56 -18.60 -2.98 8.65
N ASP A 57 -17.39 -2.86 9.17
CA ASP A 57 -16.46 -1.81 8.74
C ASP A 57 -15.73 -2.18 7.44
N LEU A 58 -15.24 -3.42 7.34
CA LEU A 58 -14.37 -3.86 6.25
C LEU A 58 -15.03 -3.83 4.86
N PRO A 59 -16.29 -4.30 4.66
CA PRO A 59 -16.89 -4.29 3.33
C PRO A 59 -16.95 -2.90 2.67
N PRO A 60 -17.53 -1.85 3.29
CA PRO A 60 -17.54 -0.52 2.67
C PRO A 60 -16.15 0.11 2.55
N LEU A 61 -15.19 -0.26 3.42
CA LEU A 61 -13.80 0.18 3.29
C LEU A 61 -13.12 -0.43 2.05
N LEU A 62 -13.37 -1.71 1.77
CA LEU A 62 -12.85 -2.37 0.56
C LEU A 62 -13.50 -1.80 -0.71
N ASP A 63 -14.79 -1.48 -0.67
CA ASP A 63 -15.48 -0.85 -1.81
C ASP A 63 -14.91 0.54 -2.10
N ALA A 64 -14.65 1.34 -1.06
CA ALA A 64 -13.99 2.63 -1.20
C ALA A 64 -12.57 2.50 -1.78
N ALA A 65 -11.77 1.56 -1.27
CA ALA A 65 -10.42 1.31 -1.79
C ALA A 65 -10.45 0.84 -3.26
N ARG A 66 -11.43 0.02 -3.64
CA ARG A 66 -11.64 -0.43 -5.02
C ARG A 66 -12.01 0.72 -5.95
N ALA A 67 -12.86 1.65 -5.51
CA ALA A 67 -13.25 2.83 -6.27
C ALA A 67 -12.05 3.75 -6.56
N GLU A 68 -11.21 4.01 -5.55
CA GLU A 68 -9.98 4.78 -5.71
C GLU A 68 -9.01 4.12 -6.69
N LEU A 69 -8.82 2.79 -6.57
CA LEU A 69 -7.97 2.05 -7.50
C LEU A 69 -8.52 2.07 -8.92
N ALA A 70 -9.83 1.89 -9.09
CA ALA A 70 -10.50 1.95 -10.39
C ALA A 70 -10.30 3.30 -11.07
N HIS A 71 -10.43 4.40 -10.33
CA HIS A 71 -10.13 5.73 -10.83
C HIS A 71 -8.66 5.86 -11.26
N PHE A 72 -7.72 5.38 -10.43
CA PHE A 72 -6.29 5.42 -10.74
C PHE A 72 -5.91 4.65 -12.02
N VAL A 73 -6.48 3.47 -12.24
CA VAL A 73 -6.18 2.63 -13.41
C VAL A 73 -7.15 2.83 -14.58
N SER A 74 -8.06 3.81 -14.50
CA SER A 74 -9.08 4.08 -15.53
C SER A 74 -9.96 2.86 -15.86
N ALA A 75 -10.41 2.12 -14.84
CA ALA A 75 -11.32 0.98 -14.94
C ALA A 75 -12.65 1.26 -14.23
N ARG A 76 -13.64 0.37 -14.41
CA ARG A 76 -14.85 0.38 -13.57
C ARG A 76 -14.57 -0.37 -12.27
N PRO A 77 -15.09 0.06 -11.11
CA PRO A 77 -14.91 -0.67 -9.85
C PRO A 77 -15.35 -2.13 -9.93
N ASP A 78 -16.45 -2.41 -10.64
CA ASP A 78 -17.00 -3.77 -10.81
C ASP A 78 -16.09 -4.71 -11.62
N ASP A 79 -15.11 -4.16 -12.36
CA ASP A 79 -14.13 -4.94 -13.15
C ASP A 79 -12.86 -5.28 -12.36
N LEU A 80 -12.75 -4.82 -11.10
CA LEU A 80 -11.57 -5.03 -10.25
C LEU A 80 -11.88 -5.92 -9.06
N ALA A 81 -10.90 -6.72 -8.64
CA ALA A 81 -10.94 -7.50 -7.40
C ALA A 81 -9.59 -7.45 -6.68
N PHE A 82 -9.63 -7.44 -5.34
CA PHE A 82 -8.43 -7.62 -4.53
C PHE A 82 -8.19 -9.12 -4.32
N VAL A 83 -7.01 -9.57 -4.74
CA VAL A 83 -6.49 -10.92 -4.51
C VAL A 83 -5.18 -10.84 -3.70
N PRO A 84 -4.76 -11.92 -3.01
CA PRO A 84 -3.55 -11.87 -2.18
C PRO A 84 -2.26 -11.52 -2.93
N ASN A 85 -2.14 -11.91 -4.20
CA ASN A 85 -0.99 -11.65 -5.06
C ASN A 85 -1.32 -11.99 -6.53
N VAL A 86 -0.35 -11.80 -7.42
CA VAL A 86 -0.48 -11.96 -8.89
C VAL A 86 -0.65 -13.42 -9.35
N THR A 87 -0.22 -14.41 -8.55
CA THR A 87 -0.25 -15.84 -8.95
C THR A 87 -1.65 -16.44 -8.92
N VAL A 88 -2.60 -15.77 -8.28
CA VAL A 88 -3.96 -16.26 -8.01
C VAL A 88 -4.86 -16.02 -9.22
#